data_AF-R0E4B1-F1
#
_entry.id   AF-R0E4B1-F1
#
_cell.length_a   1.000
_cell.length_b   1.000
_cell.length_c   1.000
_cell.angle_alpha   90.00
_cell.angle_beta   90.00
_cell.angle_gamma   90.00
#
_symmetry.space_group_name_H-M   'P 1'
#
loop_
_entity.id
_entity.type
_entity.pdbx_description
1 polymer ?
#
loop_
_entity_poly.entity_id
_entity_poly.type
_entity_poly.pdbx_seq_one_letter_code
_entity_poly.pdbx_strand_id
1 'polypeptide(L)'
;MALIITDECINCDVCEPECPNGAISMGPEIYVIDPGKCTECVGHFDEPQCQQVCPVDCIPKDPAHEETHEQLMQKYTQLTSAPPRAA
;
A
#
# COMPACT_ATOMS: atom_id res chain seq x y z
N MET A 1 -3.02 -9.23 2.95
CA MET A 1 -3.53 -9.05 1.59
C MET A 1 -2.92 -7.76 1.07
N ALA A 2 -2.49 -7.67 -0.17
CA ALA A 2 -2.21 -6.34 -0.71
C ALA A 2 -3.54 -5.59 -0.90
N LEU A 3 -3.47 -4.26 -0.92
CA LEU A 3 -4.56 -3.44 -1.43
C LEU A 3 -4.32 -3.16 -2.92
N ILE A 4 -5.38 -2.82 -3.65
CA ILE A 4 -5.33 -2.41 -5.05
C ILE A 4 -6.07 -1.09 -5.23
N ILE A 5 -5.64 -0.27 -6.18
CA ILE A 5 -6.36 0.95 -6.59
C ILE A 5 -7.16 0.62 -7.85
N THR A 6 -8.46 0.91 -7.84
CA THR A 6 -9.35 0.67 -8.98
C THR A 6 -9.31 1.81 -9.99
N ASP A 7 -9.98 1.61 -11.13
CA ASP A 7 -10.17 2.59 -12.20
C ASP A 7 -11.03 3.81 -11.79
N GLU A 8 -11.62 3.80 -10.59
CA GLU A 8 -12.31 4.95 -10.00
C GLU A 8 -11.33 6.01 -9.44
N CYS A 9 -10.03 5.74 -9.47
CA CYS A 9 -9.00 6.69 -9.04
C CYS A 9 -9.06 8.01 -9.84
N ILE A 10 -9.07 9.13 -9.11
CA ILE A 10 -9.12 10.47 -9.69
C ILE A 10 -7.77 11.20 -9.74
N ASN A 11 -6.65 10.50 -9.48
CA ASN A 11 -5.29 11.08 -9.50
C ASN A 11 -5.14 12.34 -8.63
N CYS A 12 -5.57 12.26 -7.37
CA CYS A 12 -5.54 13.39 -6.42
C CYS A 12 -4.25 13.49 -5.57
N ASP A 13 -3.28 12.59 -5.78
CA ASP A 13 -1.94 12.57 -5.17
C ASP A 13 -1.86 12.37 -3.64
N VAL A 14 -3.00 12.32 -2.93
CA VAL A 14 -3.00 12.29 -1.45
C VAL A 14 -2.59 10.95 -0.83
N CYS A 15 -2.71 9.82 -1.53
CA CYS A 15 -2.44 8.50 -0.95
C CYS A 15 -0.96 8.08 -1.02
N GLU A 16 -0.20 8.60 -1.98
CA GLU A 16 1.23 8.31 -2.16
C GLU A 16 2.09 8.66 -0.93
N PRO A 17 2.03 9.89 -0.38
CA PRO A 17 2.86 10.28 0.76
C PRO A 17 2.48 9.56 2.07
N GLU A 18 1.26 9.03 2.16
CA GLU A 18 0.74 8.36 3.35
C GLU A 18 1.19 6.90 3.46
N CYS A 19 1.75 6.32 2.40
CA CYS A 19 2.20 4.93 2.43
C CYS A 19 3.56 4.79 3.15
N PRO A 20 3.62 4.15 4.34
CA PRO A 20 4.87 4.07 5.12
C PRO A 20 5.97 3.24 4.42
N ASN A 21 5.59 2.37 3.48
CA ASN A 21 6.51 1.50 2.75
C ASN A 21 6.84 2.03 1.34
N GLY A 22 6.30 3.18 0.95
CA GLY A 22 6.43 3.67 -0.43
C GLY A 22 5.93 2.65 -1.47
N ALA A 23 4.80 2.01 -1.17
CA ALA A 23 4.18 1.00 -2.05
C ALA A 23 3.31 1.64 -3.14
N ILE A 24 2.92 2.90 -2.99
CA ILE A 24 2.01 3.61 -3.89
C ILE A 24 2.84 4.52 -4.80
N SER A 25 2.50 4.55 -6.10
CA SER A 25 3.14 5.43 -7.08
C SER A 25 2.22 5.71 -8.27
N MET A 26 2.47 6.79 -9.00
CA MET A 26 1.73 7.11 -10.22
C MET A 26 2.02 6.08 -11.32
N GLY A 27 0.98 5.38 -11.78
CA GLY A 27 1.04 4.48 -12.93
C GLY A 27 0.78 5.19 -14.26
N PRO A 28 0.55 4.45 -15.35
CA PRO A 28 0.29 5.03 -16.67
C PRO A 28 -1.03 5.83 -16.76
N GLU A 29 -2.05 5.43 -15.99
CA GLU A 29 -3.40 6.03 -16.05
C GLU A 29 -3.91 6.43 -14.67
N ILE A 30 -3.65 5.58 -13.67
CA ILE A 30 -4.05 5.75 -12.28
C ILE A 30 -2.89 5.45 -11.35
N TYR A 31 -3.02 5.85 -10.09
CA TYR A 31 -2.13 5.36 -9.04
C TYR A 31 -2.17 3.83 -8.93
N VAL A 32 -1.02 3.23 -8.63
CA VAL A 32 -0.86 1.78 -8.48
C VAL A 32 -0.19 1.42 -7.16
N ILE A 33 -0.52 0.24 -6.63
CA ILE A 33 0.09 -0.31 -5.41
C ILE A 33 0.99 -1.48 -5.79
N ASP A 34 2.24 -1.46 -5.33
CA ASP A 34 3.17 -2.60 -5.39
C ASP A 34 2.80 -3.60 -4.27
N PRO A 35 2.26 -4.79 -4.61
CA PRO A 35 1.86 -5.78 -3.61
C PRO A 35 3.05 -6.33 -2.82
N GLY A 36 4.27 -6.26 -3.37
CA GLY A 36 5.50 -6.65 -2.68
C GLY A 36 5.87 -5.72 -1.53
N LYS A 37 5.32 -4.51 -1.49
CA LYS A 37 5.57 -3.51 -0.45
C LYS A 37 4.33 -3.19 0.41
N CYS A 38 3.14 -3.48 -0.08
CA CYS A 38 1.91 -3.23 0.68
C CYS A 38 1.79 -4.19 1.87
N THR A 39 1.73 -3.65 3.09
CA THR A 39 1.53 -4.44 4.32
C THR A 39 0.13 -4.26 4.91
N GLU A 40 -0.83 -3.68 4.19
CA GLU A 40 -2.08 -3.14 4.79
C GLU A 40 -1.81 -2.18 5.97
N CYS A 41 -0.64 -1.54 5.98
CA CYS A 41 -0.10 -0.77 7.12
C CYS A 41 0.16 -1.57 8.41
N VAL A 42 -0.04 -2.89 8.42
CA VAL A 42 0.31 -3.77 9.53
C VAL A 42 1.78 -3.57 9.90
N GLY A 43 2.04 -3.40 11.20
CA GLY A 43 3.34 -3.07 11.78
C GLY A 43 3.61 -1.57 11.95
N HIS A 44 2.88 -0.70 11.24
CA HIS A 44 2.97 0.76 11.38
C HIS A 44 1.73 1.37 12.03
N PHE A 45 0.54 0.95 11.59
CA PHE A 45 -0.76 1.49 12.01
C PHE A 45 -1.80 0.38 12.11
N ASP A 46 -2.90 0.66 12.82
CA ASP A 46 -4.02 -0.29 12.96
C ASP A 46 -4.90 -0.37 11.71
N GLU A 47 -4.92 0.70 10.89
CA GLU A 47 -5.72 0.81 9.68
C GLU A 47 -4.89 1.29 8.48
N PRO A 48 -5.27 0.94 7.23
CA PRO A 48 -4.56 1.39 6.05
C PRO A 48 -4.70 2.91 5.81
N GLN A 49 -3.60 3.64 5.93
CA GLN A 49 -3.61 5.11 5.83
C GLN A 49 -4.09 5.61 4.46
N CYS A 50 -3.72 4.93 3.38
CA CYS A 50 -4.18 5.27 2.03
C CYS A 50 -5.71 5.23 1.87
N GLN A 51 -6.43 4.34 2.58
CA GLN A 51 -7.89 4.31 2.57
C GLN A 51 -8.49 5.50 3.33
N GLN A 52 -7.86 5.95 4.42
CA GLN A 52 -8.35 7.06 5.25
C GLN A 52 -8.31 8.41 4.52
N VAL A 53 -7.44 8.55 3.52
CA VAL A 53 -7.27 9.80 2.76
C VAL A 53 -7.88 9.75 1.36
N CYS A 54 -8.34 8.57 0.89
CA CYS A 54 -8.89 8.44 -0.45
C CYS A 54 -10.26 9.14 -0.53
N PRO A 55 -10.46 10.16 -1.39
CA PRO A 55 -11.71 10.92 -1.44
C PRO A 55 -12.86 10.18 -2.15
N VAL A 56 -12.57 9.04 -2.80
CA VAL A 56 -13.50 8.28 -3.64
C VAL A 56 -13.56 6.79 -3.27
N ASP A 57 -12.97 6.41 -2.13
CA ASP A 57 -12.99 5.04 -1.59
C ASP A 57 -12.57 3.93 -2.59
N CYS A 58 -11.67 4.25 -3.53
CA CYS A 58 -11.28 3.38 -4.63
C CYS A 58 -10.11 2.42 -4.32
N ILE A 59 -9.90 2.07 -3.04
CA ILE A 59 -8.75 1.26 -2.59
C ILE A 59 -9.22 -0.01 -1.84
N PRO A 60 -9.85 -0.99 -2.51
CA PRO A 60 -10.27 -2.24 -1.88
C PRO A 60 -9.10 -3.21 -1.64
N LYS A 61 -9.40 -4.34 -0.99
CA LYS A 61 -8.45 -5.46 -0.90
C LYS A 61 -8.25 -6.11 -2.26
N ASP A 62 -7.02 -6.49 -2.56
CA ASP A 62 -6.69 -7.20 -3.79
C ASP A 62 -6.98 -8.72 -3.64
N PRO A 63 -7.96 -9.28 -4.37
CA PRO A 63 -8.27 -10.70 -4.31
C PRO A 63 -7.15 -11.59 -4.90
N ALA A 64 -6.25 -11.05 -5.74
CA ALA A 64 -5.14 -11.79 -6.29
C ALA A 64 -3.95 -11.92 -5.32
N HIS A 65 -3.92 -11.09 -4.28
CA HIS A 65 -2.84 -11.03 -3.30
C HIS A 65 -3.38 -11.17 -1.88
N GLU A 66 -4.10 -12.26 -1.63
CA GLU A 66 -4.56 -12.60 -0.28
C GLU A 66 -3.39 -12.96 0.65
N GLU A 67 -3.31 -12.32 1.82
CA GLU A 67 -2.28 -12.61 2.83
C GLU A 67 -2.88 -12.47 4.24
N THR A 68 -2.43 -13.31 5.16
CA THR A 68 -2.78 -13.27 6.57
C THR A 68 -2.04 -12.17 7.31
N HIS A 69 -2.51 -11.80 8.51
CA HIS A 69 -1.81 -10.84 9.37
C HIS A 69 -0.36 -11.26 9.67
N GLU A 70 -0.09 -12.55 9.84
CA GLU A 70 1.28 -13.05 10.06
C GLU A 70 2.17 -12.80 8.84
N GLN A 71 1.68 -13.07 7.63
CA GLN A 71 2.40 -12.82 6.39
C GLN A 71 2.69 -11.33 6.19
N LEU A 72 1.74 -10.46 6.54
CA LEU A 72 1.92 -9.00 6.50
C LEU A 72 2.97 -8.52 7.51
N MET A 73 2.97 -9.05 8.74
CA MET A 73 4.00 -8.74 9.74
C MET A 73 5.39 -9.22 9.31
N GLN A 74 5.48 -10.39 8.66
CA GLN A 74 6.75 -10.89 8.11
C GLN A 74 7.26 -9.96 7.01
N LYS A 75 6.39 -9.51 6.09
CA LYS A 75 6.72 -8.54 5.04
C LYS A 75 7.19 -7.21 5.62
N TYR A 76 6.45 -6.65 6.58
CA TYR A 76 6.85 -5.44 7.32
C TYR A 76 8.26 -5.56 7.89
N THR A 77 8.53 -6.68 8.57
CA THR A 77 9.85 -6.94 9.16
C THR A 77 10.94 -6.95 8.09
N GLN A 78 10.70 -7.59 6.95
CA GLN A 78 11.67 -7.63 5.83
C GLN A 78 11.94 -6.24 5.24
N LEU A 79 10.91 -5.40 5.09
CA LEU A 79 11.04 -4.06 4.52
C LEU A 79 11.77 -3.10 5.46
N THR A 80 11.56 -3.23 6.77
CA THR A 80 12.13 -2.31 7.78
C THR A 80 13.47 -2.77 8.34
N SER A 81 13.83 -4.05 8.21
CA SER A 81 15.12 -4.59 8.66
C SER A 81 16.24 -4.46 7.63
N ALA A 82 15.93 -4.15 6.37
CA ALA A 82 16.95 -3.87 5.36
C ALA A 82 17.58 -2.48 5.60
N PRO A 83 18.92 -2.35 5.66
CA PRO A 83 19.56 -1.04 5.65
C PRO A 83 19.10 -0.28 4.39
N PRO A 84 18.93 1.06 4.44
CA PRO A 84 18.42 1.82 3.31
C PRO A 84 19.27 1.49 2.08
N ARG A 85 18.64 0.93 1.04
CA ARG A 85 19.30 0.72 -0.25
C ARG A 85 19.81 2.08 -0.69
N ALA A 86 21.14 2.22 -0.78
CA ALA A 86 21.76 3.39 -1.35
C ALA A 86 21.16 3.65 -2.74
N ALA A 87 20.69 4.88 -2.92
CA ALA A 87 20.18 5.40 -4.18
C ALA A 87 21.24 5.33 -5.29
#